data_AF-A0A4Z2EAY2-F1
#
_entry.id   AF-A0A4Z2EAY2-F1
#
_cell.length_a   1.000
_cell.length_b   1.000
_cell.length_c   1.000
_cell.angle_alpha   90.00
_cell.angle_beta   90.00
_cell.angle_gamma   90.00
#
_symmetry.space_group_name_H-M   'P 1'
#
loop_
_entity.id
_entity.type
_entity.pdbx_description
1 polymer ?
#
loop_
_entity_poly.entity_id
_entity_poly.type
_entity_poly.pdbx_seq_one_letter_code
_entity_poly.pdbx_strand_id
1 'polypeptide(L)'
;MALALTLDVPDRALGRRAFTDAKHAARDGSTSLFLAVTSFVRVVQLGGKGYAPPESDPLRKHVKGLSDYVQFLDDLEEILGEVPDPRYMKPPLHGETPPPP
;
A
#
# COMPACT_ATOMS: atom_id res chain seq x y z
N MET A 1 6.99 -2.36 13.49
CA MET A 1 8.24 -1.63 13.21
C MET A 1 8.39 -1.38 11.71
N ALA A 2 8.36 -2.41 10.85
CA ALA A 2 8.46 -2.25 9.39
C ALA A 2 7.50 -1.20 8.79
N LEU A 3 6.20 -1.28 9.10
CA LEU A 3 5.22 -0.31 8.56
C LEU A 3 5.52 1.15 8.96
N ALA A 4 5.89 1.39 10.22
CA ALA A 4 6.22 2.73 10.70
C ALA A 4 7.43 3.33 9.98
N LEU A 5 8.44 2.49 9.67
CA LEU A 5 9.63 2.91 8.94
C LEU A 5 9.34 3.19 7.45
N THR A 6 8.37 2.51 6.84
CA THR A 6 7.94 2.79 5.46
C THR A 6 6.99 4.00 5.34
N LEU A 7 6.33 4.38 6.44
CA LEU A 7 5.45 5.55 6.49
C LEU A 7 6.24 6.85 6.71
N ASP A 8 7.31 6.80 7.51
CA ASP A 8 8.11 7.96 7.92
C ASP A 8 9.15 8.36 6.86
N VAL A 9 8.68 8.64 5.64
CA VAL A 9 9.46 9.33 4.59
C VAL A 9 9.11 10.83 4.68
N PRO A 10 10.10 11.75 4.68
CA PRO A 10 9.87 13.18 4.90
C PRO A 10 8.75 13.79 4.04
N ASP A 11 8.63 13.34 2.78
CA ASP A 11 7.64 13.86 1.82
C ASP A 11 6.18 13.44 2.09
N ARG A 12 5.95 12.38 2.87
CA ARG A 12 4.58 11.87 3.13
C ARG A 12 3.94 12.46 4.39
N ALA A 13 4.73 13.11 5.25
CA ALA A 13 4.29 13.71 6.52
C ALA A 13 3.53 12.75 7.48
N LEU A 14 3.71 11.42 7.33
CA LEU A 14 3.06 10.41 8.16
C LEU A 14 3.88 10.10 9.42
N GLY A 15 3.98 11.08 10.30
CA GLY A 15 4.68 10.94 11.57
C GLY A 15 3.89 10.15 12.63
N ARG A 16 4.35 10.23 13.89
CA ARG A 16 3.79 9.51 15.04
C ARG A 16 2.27 9.66 15.20
N ARG A 17 1.71 10.84 14.92
CA ARG A 17 0.25 11.07 15.03
C ARG A 17 -0.52 10.23 14.03
N ALA A 18 -0.10 10.20 12.76
CA ALA A 18 -0.72 9.39 11.72
C ALA A 18 -0.68 7.89 12.07
N PHE A 19 0.45 7.41 12.60
CA PHE A 19 0.56 6.04 13.06
C PHE A 19 -0.40 5.71 14.23
N THR A 20 -0.52 6.61 15.20
CA THR A 20 -1.45 6.44 16.32
C THR A 20 -2.90 6.41 15.84
N ASP A 21 -3.29 7.33 14.95
CA ASP A 21 -4.64 7.38 14.37
C ASP A 21 -4.95 6.10 13.58
N ALA A 22 -4.02 5.62 12.76
CA ALA A 22 -4.14 4.37 12.02
C ALA A 22 -4.24 3.15 12.96
N LYS A 23 -3.50 3.13 14.07
CA LYS A 23 -3.60 2.08 15.08
C LYS A 23 -4.97 2.06 15.76
N HIS A 24 -5.55 3.23 16.04
CA HIS A 24 -6.90 3.34 16.58
C HIS A 24 -7.94 2.85 15.56
N ALA A 25 -7.88 3.32 14.31
CA ALA A 25 -8.78 2.87 13.26
C ALA A 25 -8.75 1.35 13.06
N ALA A 26 -7.55 0.75 13.04
CA ALA A 26 -7.40 -0.70 12.93
C ALA A 26 -7.99 -1.46 14.13
N ARG A 27 -7.78 -0.95 15.35
CA ARG A 27 -8.34 -1.54 16.56
C ARG A 27 -9.87 -1.45 16.57
N ASP A 28 -10.42 -0.30 16.23
CA ASP A 28 -11.87 -0.05 16.25
C ASP A 28 -12.59 -0.87 15.17
N GLY A 29 -11.94 -1.06 14.01
CA GLY A 29 -12.43 -1.94 12.93
C GLY A 29 -12.08 -3.42 13.10
N SER A 30 -11.36 -3.82 14.15
CA SER A 30 -10.82 -5.18 14.33
C SER A 30 -10.06 -5.72 13.10
N THR A 31 -9.32 -4.85 12.41
CA THR A 31 -8.52 -5.17 11.22
C THR A 31 -7.03 -5.04 11.49
N SER A 32 -6.19 -5.51 10.56
CA SER A 32 -4.77 -5.21 10.61
C SER A 32 -4.53 -3.73 10.26
N LEU A 33 -3.43 -3.16 10.75
CA LEU A 33 -3.06 -1.79 10.46
C LEU A 33 -2.93 -1.51 8.95
N PHE A 34 -2.37 -2.47 8.23
CA PHE A 34 -2.24 -2.41 6.77
C PHE A 34 -3.62 -2.37 6.11
N LEU A 35 -4.51 -3.30 6.48
CA LEU A 35 -5.85 -3.38 5.91
C LEU A 35 -6.68 -2.13 6.20
N ALA A 36 -6.58 -1.57 7.41
CA ALA A 36 -7.25 -0.33 7.78
C ALA A 36 -6.82 0.84 6.89
N VAL A 37 -5.52 1.02 6.68
CA VAL A 37 -4.98 2.10 5.84
C VAL A 37 -5.35 1.90 4.36
N THR A 38 -5.13 0.72 3.81
CA THR A 38 -5.39 0.47 2.38
C THR A 38 -6.89 0.58 2.08
N SER A 39 -7.75 -0.04 2.88
CA SER A 39 -9.21 0.06 2.69
C SER A 39 -9.70 1.50 2.78
N PHE A 40 -9.24 2.27 3.76
CA PHE A 40 -9.58 3.70 3.87
C PHE A 40 -9.21 4.47 2.59
N VAL A 41 -7.99 4.30 2.09
CA VAL A 41 -7.54 4.98 0.86
C VAL A 41 -8.36 4.55 -0.35
N ARG A 42 -8.65 3.25 -0.51
CA ARG A 42 -9.50 2.76 -1.61
C ARG A 42 -10.88 3.39 -1.58
N VAL A 43 -11.46 3.48 -0.38
CA VAL A 43 -12.76 4.09 -0.17
C VAL A 43 -12.75 5.59 -0.52
N VAL A 44 -11.68 6.31 -0.19
CA VAL A 44 -11.48 7.71 -0.61
C VAL A 44 -11.34 7.84 -2.12
N GLN A 45 -10.54 6.99 -2.76
CA GLN A 45 -10.30 6.98 -4.21
C GLN A 45 -11.58 6.70 -5.02
N LEU A 46 -12.50 5.88 -4.48
CA LEU A 46 -13.80 5.61 -5.11
C LEU A 46 -14.74 6.84 -5.14
N GLY A 47 -14.47 7.89 -4.34
CA GLY A 47 -14.97 9.27 -4.53
C GLY A 47 -16.49 9.52 -4.47
N GLY A 48 -17.31 8.51 -4.18
CA GLY A 48 -18.78 8.62 -4.23
C GLY A 48 -19.45 8.99 -2.91
N LYS A 49 -20.61 9.67 -2.98
CA LYS A 49 -21.45 10.04 -1.80
C LYS A 49 -21.85 8.87 -0.89
N GLY A 50 -21.85 7.64 -1.42
CA GLY A 50 -22.15 6.41 -0.66
C GLY A 50 -20.94 5.73 -0.01
N TYR A 51 -19.73 6.11 -0.40
CA TYR A 51 -18.49 5.47 0.08
C TYR A 51 -17.63 6.42 0.91
N ALA A 52 -17.79 7.75 0.79
CA ALA A 52 -16.95 8.71 1.51
C ALA A 52 -16.85 8.38 3.02
N PRO A 53 -15.62 8.26 3.58
CA PRO A 53 -15.45 8.02 5.01
C PRO A 53 -16.11 9.13 5.82
N PRO A 54 -16.61 8.84 7.04
CA PRO A 54 -17.20 9.84 7.92
C PRO A 54 -16.31 11.06 8.10
N GLU A 55 -16.89 12.24 8.30
CA GLU A 55 -16.11 13.46 8.55
C GLU A 55 -15.27 13.37 9.83
N SER A 56 -15.75 12.59 10.79
CA SER A 56 -15.09 12.29 12.06
C SER A 56 -13.98 11.24 11.96
N ASP A 57 -13.76 10.65 10.78
CA ASP A 57 -12.75 9.61 10.63
C ASP A 57 -11.35 10.17 10.92
N PRO A 58 -10.60 9.61 11.90
CA PRO A 58 -9.30 10.11 12.29
C PRO A 58 -8.25 10.02 11.17
N LEU A 59 -8.47 9.23 10.12
CA LEU A 59 -7.58 9.13 8.97
C LEU A 59 -7.80 10.24 7.93
N ARG A 60 -8.93 10.95 7.95
CA ARG A 60 -9.23 12.03 6.98
C ARG A 60 -8.16 13.13 6.96
N LYS A 61 -7.59 13.46 8.11
CA LYS A 61 -6.49 14.46 8.23
C LYS A 61 -5.17 14.00 7.60
N HIS A 62 -5.03 12.72 7.25
CA HIS A 62 -3.81 12.13 6.68
C HIS A 62 -3.99 11.62 5.25
N VAL A 63 -5.13 11.92 4.60
CA VAL A 63 -5.49 11.38 3.27
C VAL A 63 -4.37 11.50 2.25
N LYS A 64 -3.77 12.69 2.11
CA LYS A 64 -2.68 12.89 1.13
C LYS A 64 -1.53 11.90 1.36
N GLY A 65 -0.99 11.88 2.58
CA GLY A 65 0.15 11.00 2.89
C GLY A 65 -0.20 9.53 2.79
N LEU A 66 -1.38 9.12 3.26
CA LEU A 66 -1.83 7.72 3.17
C LEU A 66 -2.05 7.29 1.71
N SER A 67 -2.60 8.17 0.87
CA SER A 67 -2.72 7.92 -0.57
C SER A 67 -1.35 7.78 -1.23
N ASP A 68 -0.39 8.67 -0.92
CA ASP A 68 0.99 8.59 -1.42
C ASP A 68 1.65 7.27 -0.97
N TYR A 69 1.35 6.80 0.24
CA TYR A 69 1.85 5.52 0.77
C TYR A 69 1.25 4.31 0.06
N VAL A 70 -0.06 4.28 -0.15
CA VAL A 70 -0.74 3.16 -0.83
C VAL A 70 -0.36 3.12 -2.31
N GLN A 71 -0.26 4.27 -2.98
CA GLN A 71 0.23 4.30 -4.37
C GLN A 71 1.63 3.69 -4.48
N PHE A 72 2.54 4.03 -3.57
CA PHE A 72 3.87 3.42 -3.55
C PHE A 72 3.84 1.90 -3.36
N LEU A 73 2.89 1.37 -2.59
CA LEU A 73 2.72 -0.08 -2.45
C LEU A 73 2.22 -0.71 -3.74
N ASP A 74 1.30 -0.04 -4.43
CA ASP A 74 0.77 -0.49 -5.73
C ASP A 74 1.87 -0.52 -6.78
N ASP A 75 2.71 0.52 -6.84
CA ASP A 75 3.86 0.59 -7.74
C ASP A 75 4.87 -0.54 -7.47
N LEU A 76 5.09 -0.90 -6.19
CA LEU A 76 5.94 -2.03 -5.83
C LEU A 76 5.35 -3.39 -6.24
N GLU A 77 4.04 -3.56 -6.11
CA GLU A 77 3.34 -4.77 -6.54
C GLU A 77 3.38 -4.92 -8.07
N GLU A 78 3.22 -3.83 -8.81
CA GLU A 78 3.38 -3.77 -10.26
C GLU A 78 4.79 -4.21 -10.69
N ILE A 79 5.83 -3.58 -10.12
CA ILE A 79 7.22 -3.93 -10.41
C ILE A 79 7.50 -5.41 -10.08
N LEU A 80 7.00 -5.93 -8.97
CA LEU A 80 7.20 -7.32 -8.60
C LEU A 80 6.45 -8.29 -9.53
N GLY A 81 5.28 -7.90 -10.03
CA GLY A 81 4.52 -8.66 -11.02
C GLY A 81 5.15 -8.69 -12.41
N GLU A 82 5.91 -7.63 -12.77
CA GLU A 82 6.69 -7.57 -14.00
C GLU A 82 7.94 -8.46 -13.97
N VAL A 83 8.47 -8.79 -12.79
CA VAL A 83 9.58 -9.74 -12.65
C VAL A 83 9.03 -11.16 -12.83
N PRO A 84 9.39 -11.88 -13.91
CA PRO A 84 8.97 -13.26 -14.06
C PRO A 84 9.51 -14.06 -12.88
N ASP A 85 8.65 -14.85 -12.21
CA ASP A 85 9.11 -15.72 -11.12
C ASP A 85 10.29 -16.56 -11.67
N PRO A 86 11.46 -16.55 -11.00
CA PRO A 86 12.60 -17.35 -11.42
C PRO A 86 12.26 -18.84 -11.52
N ARG A 87 11.20 -19.29 -10.84
CA ARG A 87 10.67 -20.67 -10.91
C ARG A 87 9.91 -20.95 -12.20
N TYR A 88 9.42 -19.93 -12.90
CA TYR A 88 8.81 -20.04 -14.23
C TYR A 88 9.81 -19.75 -15.37
N MET A 89 11.04 -19.33 -15.06
CA MET A 89 12.15 -19.45 -16.01
C MET A 89 12.41 -20.94 -16.24
N LYS A 90 11.72 -21.49 -17.25
CA LYS A 90 11.99 -22.85 -17.74
C LYS A 90 13.47 -22.89 -18.11
N PRO A 91 14.30 -23.71 -17.46
CA PRO A 91 15.68 -23.86 -17.89
C PRO A 91 15.67 -24.29 -19.36
N PRO A 92 16.56 -23.75 -20.21
CA PRO A 92 16.63 -24.16 -21.61
C PRO A 92 16.79 -25.67 -21.64
N LEU A 93 15.87 -26.35 -22.32
CA LEU A 93 16.03 -27.77 -22.60
C LEU A 93 17.29 -27.91 -23.47
N HIS A 94 18.11 -28.92 -23.19
CA HIS A 94 19.38 -29.13 -23.89
C HIS A 94 19.24 -28.95 -25.40
N GLY A 95 19.77 -27.84 -25.92
CA GLY A 95 19.79 -27.52 -27.35
C GLY A 95 19.25 -26.15 -27.76
N GLU A 96 18.49 -25.44 -26.91
CA GLU A 96 18.01 -24.10 -27.26
C GLU A 96 18.99 -23.00 -26.82
N THR A 97 19.49 -22.23 -27.78
CA THR A 97 20.29 -21.03 -27.53
C THR A 97 19.44 -19.96 -26.83
N PRO A 98 19.94 -19.35 -25.74
CA PRO A 98 19.18 -18.33 -25.01
C PRO A 98 18.90 -17.11 -25.91
N PRO A 99 17.78 -16.39 -25.68
CA PRO A 99 17.48 -15.18 -26.43
C PRO A 99 18.54 -14.10 -26.16
N PRO A 100 18.88 -13.26 -27.16
CA PRO A 100 19.88 -12.22 -27.02
C PRO A 100 19.45 -11.13 -26.03
N PRO A 101 20.43 -10.42 -25.43
CA PRO A 101 20.21 -9.41 -24.38
C PRO A 101 19.43 -8.19 -24.86
#